data_AF-A0A4Q5M4V8-F1
#
_entry.id   AF-A0A4Q5M4V8-F1
#
_cell.length_a   1.000
_cell.length_b   1.000
_cell.length_c   1.000
_cell.angle_alpha   90.00
_cell.angle_beta   90.00
_cell.angle_gamma   90.00
#
_symmetry.space_group_name_H-M   'P 1'
#
loop_
_entity.id
_entity.type
_entity.pdbx_description
1 polymer ?
#
loop_
_entity_poly.entity_id
_entity_poly.type
_entity_poly.pdbx_seq_one_letter_code
_entity_poly.pdbx_strand_id
1 'polypeptide(L)'
;MIIEAQIISPPYSGQFVERIYDNQSLWNSQDWTWIKFTNEDYSEWVGHFRGFPKEVAISKKHNTVLVLTADYLYQLDRLTADIIAIEAQPFYQNLTLTPNEDFIVNDYSHLYKIQTNVSETITLVSPIQMNMIKFKKWQGNKLTFTCETSIDWETLLLEYDCENDEIKVLG
;
A
#
# COMPACT_ATOMS: atom_id res chain seq x y z
N MET A 1 -13.22 12.13 9.93
CA MET A 1 -12.55 10.84 9.66
C MET A 1 -12.50 10.62 8.16
N ILE A 2 -11.39 10.14 7.64
CA ILE A 2 -11.17 9.85 6.21
C ILE A 2 -11.92 8.58 5.80
N ILE A 3 -12.73 8.65 4.75
CA ILE A 3 -13.50 7.51 4.20
C ILE A 3 -13.10 7.13 2.77
N GLU A 4 -12.45 8.03 2.04
CA GLU A 4 -11.97 7.80 0.68
C GLU A 4 -10.59 8.44 0.50
N ALA A 5 -9.75 7.80 -0.30
CA ALA A 5 -8.44 8.30 -0.69
C ALA A 5 -8.20 7.95 -2.15
N GLN A 6 -7.74 8.92 -2.94
CA GLN A 6 -7.50 8.75 -4.37
C GLN A 6 -6.19 9.43 -4.77
N ILE A 7 -5.30 8.70 -5.44
CA ILE A 7 -4.14 9.31 -6.11
C ILE A 7 -4.64 10.19 -7.25
N ILE A 8 -4.22 11.45 -7.27
CA ILE A 8 -4.58 12.43 -8.29
C ILE A 8 -3.34 13.08 -8.90
N SER A 9 -3.51 13.74 -10.04
CA SER A 9 -2.51 14.68 -10.56
C SER A 9 -2.39 15.91 -9.64
N PRO A 10 -1.27 16.65 -9.72
CA PRO A 10 -1.10 17.87 -8.92
C PRO A 10 -2.31 18.82 -9.06
N PRO A 11 -2.93 19.26 -7.95
CA PRO A 11 -4.06 20.18 -8.01
C PRO A 11 -3.61 21.59 -8.40
N TYR A 12 -4.55 22.43 -8.83
CA TYR A 12 -4.28 23.86 -8.98
C TYR A 12 -4.11 24.52 -7.60
N SER A 13 -3.23 25.51 -7.51
CA SER A 13 -2.98 26.21 -6.25
C SER A 13 -4.26 26.84 -5.69
N GLY A 14 -4.57 26.53 -4.42
CA GLY A 14 -5.74 27.04 -3.72
C GLY A 14 -7.05 26.33 -4.09
N GLN A 15 -7.01 25.27 -4.89
CA GLN A 15 -8.19 24.47 -5.22
C GLN A 15 -8.70 23.67 -4.01
N PHE A 16 -7.78 23.20 -3.15
CA PHE A 16 -8.10 22.42 -1.97
C PHE A 16 -7.36 22.97 -0.74
N VAL A 17 -7.84 22.59 0.44
CA VAL A 17 -6.99 22.63 1.63
C VAL A 17 -5.90 21.58 1.46
N GLU A 18 -4.65 21.96 1.67
CA GLU A 18 -3.49 21.12 1.40
C GLU A 18 -2.70 20.85 2.68
N ARG A 19 -2.16 19.63 2.83
CA ARG A 19 -1.27 19.24 3.92
C ARG A 19 -0.04 18.51 3.37
N ILE A 20 1.14 18.93 3.81
CA ILE A 20 2.41 18.37 3.35
C ILE A 20 2.93 17.32 4.35
N TYR A 21 3.25 16.14 3.83
CA TYR A 21 3.85 15.01 4.53
C TYR A 21 5.25 14.78 3.97
N ASP A 22 6.23 15.44 4.58
CA ASP A 22 7.64 15.29 4.23
C ASP A 22 8.41 14.70 5.41
N ASN A 23 9.40 13.87 5.09
CA ASN A 23 10.36 13.34 6.05
C ASN A 23 11.74 13.73 5.54
N GLN A 24 12.34 14.78 6.10
CA GLN A 24 13.59 15.34 5.59
C GLN A 24 14.70 14.29 5.61
N SER A 25 15.20 13.95 4.43
CA SER A 25 16.31 13.02 4.25
C SER A 25 17.10 13.40 3.01
N LEU A 26 18.42 13.17 3.04
CA LEU A 26 19.31 13.38 1.90
C LEU A 26 19.05 12.40 0.75
N TRP A 27 18.28 11.34 1.02
CA TRP A 27 17.95 10.29 0.06
C TRP A 27 16.55 10.45 -0.55
N ASN A 28 15.85 11.55 -0.25
CA ASN A 28 14.56 11.82 -0.86
C ASN A 28 14.69 12.04 -2.36
N SER A 29 13.78 11.45 -3.12
CA SER A 29 13.59 11.80 -4.51
C SER A 29 13.06 13.23 -4.64
N GLN A 30 13.11 13.76 -5.87
CA GLN A 30 12.44 15.02 -6.22
C GLN A 30 10.94 14.84 -6.49
N ASP A 31 10.46 13.60 -6.46
CA ASP A 31 9.09 13.26 -6.79
C ASP A 31 8.14 13.50 -5.61
N TRP A 32 6.89 13.73 -5.96
CA TRP A 32 5.81 13.95 -5.02
C TRP A 32 4.56 13.21 -5.47
N THR A 33 3.73 12.84 -4.50
CA THR A 33 2.45 12.15 -4.68
C THR A 33 1.34 13.00 -4.07
N TRP A 34 0.25 13.18 -4.81
CA TRP A 34 -0.95 13.89 -4.35
C TRP A 34 -2.07 12.90 -4.11
N ILE A 35 -2.58 12.88 -2.88
CA ILE A 35 -3.74 12.06 -2.51
C ILE A 35 -4.89 13.00 -2.14
N LYS A 36 -6.00 12.90 -2.86
CA LYS A 36 -7.26 13.52 -2.45
C LYS A 36 -7.93 12.65 -1.41
N PHE A 37 -8.26 13.22 -0.26
CA PHE A 37 -8.98 12.56 0.81
C PHE A 37 -10.38 13.14 0.93
N THR A 38 -11.37 12.27 1.10
CA THR A 38 -12.76 12.64 1.42
C THR A 38 -13.06 12.23 2.85
N ASN A 39 -13.54 13.19 3.65
CA ASN A 39 -13.97 12.94 5.02
C ASN A 39 -15.44 12.50 5.08
N GLU A 40 -15.87 11.97 6.24
CA GLU A 40 -17.28 11.59 6.50
C GLU A 40 -18.30 12.72 6.27
N ASP A 41 -17.90 13.98 6.46
CA ASP A 41 -18.72 15.16 6.19
C ASP A 41 -18.68 15.60 4.72
N TYR A 42 -18.09 14.77 3.85
CA TYR A 42 -17.85 15.01 2.42
C TYR A 42 -16.94 16.20 2.12
N SER A 43 -16.23 16.73 3.12
CA SER A 43 -15.14 17.69 2.87
C SER A 43 -13.98 16.99 2.19
N GLU A 44 -13.40 17.65 1.18
CA GLU A 44 -12.24 17.18 0.43
C GLU A 44 -11.00 18.02 0.74
N TRP A 45 -9.87 17.36 0.87
CA TRP A 45 -8.56 17.99 1.04
C TRP A 45 -7.47 17.14 0.39
N VAL A 46 -6.28 17.72 0.17
CA VAL A 46 -5.20 17.03 -0.54
C VAL A 46 -3.96 16.90 0.35
N GLY A 47 -3.42 15.68 0.44
CA GLY A 47 -2.13 15.40 1.06
C GLY A 47 -1.00 15.32 0.03
N HIS A 48 0.14 15.94 0.31
CA HIS A 48 1.35 15.87 -0.51
C HIS A 48 2.38 14.99 0.16
N PHE A 49 2.75 13.88 -0.47
CA PHE A 49 3.66 12.88 0.09
C PHE A 49 4.94 12.83 -0.74
N ARG A 50 6.08 12.65 -0.09
CA ARG A 50 7.37 12.52 -0.78
C ARG A 50 7.43 11.18 -1.53
N GLY A 51 7.96 11.20 -2.76
CA GLY A 51 8.16 10.04 -3.61
C GLY A 51 7.12 9.87 -4.72
N PHE A 52 7.47 9.11 -5.76
CA PHE A 52 6.59 8.79 -6.88
C PHE A 52 5.39 7.93 -6.41
N PRO A 53 4.17 8.14 -6.94
CA PRO A 53 2.97 7.44 -6.48
C PRO A 53 3.03 5.94 -6.79
N LYS A 54 2.69 5.13 -5.78
CA LYS A 54 2.41 3.70 -6.00
C LYS A 54 0.95 3.40 -5.70
N GLU A 55 0.55 3.43 -4.43
CA GLU A 55 -0.78 2.98 -4.01
C GLU A 55 -1.25 3.66 -2.71
N VAL A 56 -2.56 3.67 -2.47
CA VAL A 56 -3.16 4.13 -1.22
C VAL A 56 -4.30 3.20 -0.79
N ALA A 57 -4.37 2.89 0.51
CA ALA A 57 -5.40 2.03 1.06
C ALA A 57 -5.90 2.54 2.42
N ILE A 58 -7.17 2.31 2.72
CA ILE A 58 -7.84 2.71 3.96
C ILE A 58 -8.36 1.47 4.67
N SER A 59 -7.96 1.27 5.94
CA SER A 59 -8.55 0.26 6.83
C SER A 59 -9.42 0.94 7.87
N LYS A 60 -10.72 0.62 7.90
CA LYS A 60 -11.65 1.14 8.89
C LYS A 60 -11.47 0.47 10.23
N LYS A 61 -11.27 -0.85 10.22
CA LYS A 61 -10.95 -1.73 11.33
C LYS A 61 -9.74 -1.24 12.11
N HIS A 62 -8.67 -0.86 11.42
CA HIS A 62 -7.42 -0.40 12.05
C HIS A 62 -7.32 1.11 12.21
N ASN A 63 -8.39 1.86 11.90
CA ASN A 63 -8.41 3.32 11.89
C ASN A 63 -7.21 3.96 11.16
N THR A 64 -6.72 3.34 10.09
CA THR A 64 -5.43 3.67 9.47
C THR A 64 -5.56 3.88 7.96
N VAL A 65 -4.80 4.84 7.44
CA VAL A 65 -4.52 4.97 6.00
C VAL A 65 -3.07 4.60 5.75
N LEU A 66 -2.81 3.73 4.77
CA LEU A 66 -1.47 3.52 4.24
C LEU A 66 -1.32 4.23 2.90
N VAL A 67 -0.27 5.05 2.78
CA VAL A 67 0.13 5.69 1.52
C VAL A 67 1.50 5.16 1.14
N LEU A 68 1.58 4.39 0.06
CA LEU A 68 2.82 3.84 -0.47
C LEU A 68 3.32 4.73 -1.62
N THR A 69 4.54 5.24 -1.47
CA THR A 69 5.28 5.93 -2.51
C THR A 69 6.58 5.20 -2.83
N ALA A 70 7.35 5.71 -3.80
CA ALA A 70 8.70 5.21 -4.05
C ALA A 70 9.67 5.42 -2.88
N ASP A 71 9.43 6.44 -2.04
CA ASP A 71 10.36 6.84 -0.99
C ASP A 71 9.95 6.34 0.39
N TYR A 72 8.64 6.19 0.64
CA TYR A 72 8.11 5.91 1.98
C TYR A 72 6.83 5.09 1.94
N LEU A 73 6.57 4.36 3.03
CA LEU A 73 5.25 3.87 3.39
C LEU A 73 4.79 4.68 4.61
N TYR A 74 3.82 5.56 4.39
CA TYR A 74 3.24 6.38 5.44
C TYR A 74 2.06 5.67 6.07
N GLN A 75 2.02 5.66 7.40
CA GLN A 75 0.87 5.27 8.17
C GLN A 75 0.23 6.51 8.80
N LEU A 76 -1.02 6.80 8.44
CA LEU A 76 -1.77 7.93 8.98
C LEU A 76 -2.93 7.47 9.84
N ASP A 77 -3.24 8.24 10.88
CA ASP A 77 -4.49 8.12 11.62
C ASP A 77 -5.66 8.62 10.76
N ARG A 78 -6.72 7.81 10.61
CA ARG A 78 -7.88 8.19 9.77
C ARG A 78 -8.68 9.34 10.35
N LEU A 79 -8.63 9.60 11.65
CA LEU A 79 -9.41 10.65 12.29
C LEU A 79 -8.73 12.01 12.12
N THR A 80 -7.43 12.09 12.37
CA THR A 80 -6.68 13.36 12.40
C THR A 80 -5.82 13.60 11.16
N ALA A 81 -5.59 12.57 10.35
CA ALA A 81 -4.62 12.54 9.27
C ALA A 81 -3.17 12.73 9.73
N ASP A 82 -2.88 12.61 11.02
CA ASP A 82 -1.51 12.70 11.53
C ASP A 82 -0.72 11.43 11.19
N ILE A 83 0.59 11.60 11.00
CA ILE A 83 1.49 10.47 10.81
C ILE A 83 1.61 9.70 12.13
N ILE A 84 1.26 8.41 12.08
CA ILE A 84 1.49 7.44 13.16
C ILE A 84 2.90 6.88 13.04
N ALA A 85 3.29 6.47 11.83
CA ALA A 85 4.56 5.82 11.55
C ALA A 85 4.98 6.02 10.09
N ILE A 86 6.27 5.87 9.84
CA ILE A 86 6.87 5.94 8.50
C ILE A 86 7.89 4.80 8.40
N GLU A 87 7.78 4.00 7.34
CA GLU A 87 8.85 3.12 6.88
C GLU A 87 9.60 3.81 5.72
N ALA A 88 10.90 4.01 5.88
CA ALA A 88 11.74 4.68 4.90
C ALA A 88 12.28 3.70 3.84
N GLN A 89 12.27 4.16 2.59
CA GLN A 89 12.76 3.43 1.42
C GLN A 89 12.18 2.01 1.31
N PRO A 90 10.84 1.86 1.35
CA PRO A 90 10.24 0.55 1.25
C PRO A 90 10.53 -0.04 -0.14
N PHE A 91 10.99 -1.29 -0.16
CA PHE A 91 11.13 -2.05 -1.40
C PHE A 91 9.80 -2.56 -1.94
N TYR A 92 8.67 -2.16 -1.31
CA TYR A 92 7.35 -2.59 -1.70
C TYR A 92 6.94 -2.06 -3.08
N GLN A 93 6.34 -2.92 -3.89
CA GLN A 93 5.87 -2.65 -5.25
C GLN A 93 4.37 -2.36 -5.28
N ASN A 94 3.57 -3.11 -4.52
CA ASN A 94 2.13 -2.91 -4.42
C ASN A 94 1.66 -2.85 -2.96
N LEU A 95 0.49 -2.28 -2.77
CA LEU A 95 -0.28 -2.24 -1.52
C LEU A 95 -1.73 -2.56 -1.87
N THR A 96 -2.36 -3.45 -1.12
CA THR A 96 -3.79 -3.74 -1.24
C THR A 96 -4.39 -4.03 0.12
N LEU A 97 -5.72 -4.01 0.18
CA LEU A 97 -6.49 -4.29 1.39
C LEU A 97 -7.20 -5.64 1.23
N THR A 98 -7.08 -6.49 2.25
CA THR A 98 -7.90 -7.71 2.35
C THR A 98 -9.36 -7.36 2.65
N PRO A 99 -10.33 -8.27 2.40
CA PRO A 99 -11.71 -8.08 2.85
C PRO A 99 -11.87 -7.90 4.37
N ASN A 100 -10.94 -8.44 5.16
CA ASN A 100 -10.88 -8.27 6.62
C ASN A 100 -10.12 -7.01 7.05
N GLU A 101 -9.84 -6.13 6.10
CA GLU A 101 -9.21 -4.81 6.25
C GLU A 101 -7.79 -4.83 6.84
N ASP A 102 -7.09 -5.95 6.75
CA ASP A 102 -5.62 -6.00 6.90
C ASP A 102 -4.96 -5.59 5.58
N PHE A 103 -3.75 -5.02 5.65
CA PHE A 103 -3.01 -4.60 4.46
C PHE A 103 -2.06 -5.71 3.99
N ILE A 104 -1.93 -5.84 2.67
CA ILE A 104 -0.93 -6.70 2.03
C ILE A 104 -0.04 -5.82 1.17
N VAL A 105 1.27 -5.96 1.37
CA VAL A 105 2.31 -5.37 0.52
C VAL A 105 3.20 -6.48 -0.01
N ASN A 106 3.91 -6.22 -1.10
CA ASN A 106 4.93 -7.14 -1.60
C ASN A 106 6.17 -6.37 -2.00
N ASP A 107 7.35 -6.95 -1.76
CA ASP A 107 8.55 -6.56 -2.49
C ASP A 107 8.61 -7.35 -3.82
N TYR A 108 9.80 -7.52 -4.39
CA TYR A 108 9.96 -8.30 -5.61
C TYR A 108 9.73 -9.82 -5.42
N SER A 109 9.87 -10.35 -4.20
CA SER A 109 9.99 -11.78 -3.95
C SER A 109 9.13 -12.34 -2.80
N HIS A 110 8.55 -11.49 -1.96
CA HIS A 110 7.77 -11.86 -0.79
C HIS A 110 6.51 -11.00 -0.68
N LEU A 111 5.48 -11.59 -0.09
CA LEU A 111 4.30 -10.88 0.40
C LEU A 111 4.44 -10.67 1.90
N TYR A 112 3.95 -9.55 2.38
CA TYR A 112 3.90 -9.19 3.79
C TYR A 112 2.50 -8.71 4.15
N LYS A 113 2.08 -9.04 5.36
CA LYS A 113 0.86 -8.52 5.96
C LYS A 113 1.20 -7.45 7.00
N ILE A 114 0.43 -6.37 7.00
CA ILE A 114 0.50 -5.29 7.99
C ILE A 114 -0.89 -5.16 8.62
N GLN A 115 -0.96 -5.28 9.95
CA GLN A 115 -2.22 -5.16 10.70
C GLN A 115 -2.26 -3.85 11.48
N THR A 116 -1.32 -3.66 12.40
CA THR A 116 -1.36 -2.54 13.36
C THR A 116 -0.36 -1.44 13.04
N ASN A 117 0.89 -1.82 12.72
CA ASN A 117 1.97 -0.87 12.50
C ASN A 117 2.83 -1.30 11.31
N VAL A 118 3.24 -0.36 10.47
CA VAL A 118 4.15 -0.61 9.34
C VAL A 118 5.51 -1.16 9.77
N SER A 119 5.95 -0.93 11.02
CA SER A 119 7.18 -1.52 11.56
C SER A 119 7.03 -2.99 11.97
N GLU A 120 5.81 -3.53 11.98
CA GLU A 120 5.49 -4.90 12.41
C GLU A 120 4.86 -5.68 11.25
N THR A 121 5.69 -6.14 10.32
CA THR A 121 5.24 -6.89 9.15
C THR A 121 5.32 -8.41 9.40
N ILE A 122 4.33 -9.14 8.89
CA ILE A 122 4.30 -10.60 8.92
C ILE A 122 4.58 -11.12 7.51
N THR A 123 5.71 -11.79 7.32
CA THR A 123 6.04 -12.43 6.04
C THR A 123 5.08 -13.60 5.76
N LEU A 124 4.43 -13.58 4.60
CA LEU A 124 3.58 -14.66 4.12
C LEU A 124 4.43 -15.67 3.36
N VAL A 125 4.44 -16.92 3.84
CA VAL A 125 5.31 -17.97 3.29
C VAL A 125 4.74 -18.50 1.98
N SER A 126 5.53 -18.41 0.91
CA SER A 126 5.20 -19.01 -0.38
C SER A 126 5.76 -20.43 -0.50
N PRO A 127 5.05 -21.36 -1.16
CA PRO A 127 5.57 -22.70 -1.44
C PRO A 127 6.69 -22.72 -2.48
N ILE A 128 6.92 -21.60 -3.19
CA ILE A 128 7.96 -21.46 -4.22
C ILE A 128 8.75 -20.17 -4.02
N GLN A 129 9.96 -20.12 -4.59
CA GLN A 129 10.68 -18.85 -4.72
C GLN A 129 10.02 -18.00 -5.79
N MET A 130 9.67 -16.76 -5.43
CA MET A 130 8.98 -15.82 -6.31
C MET A 130 9.90 -14.68 -6.71
N ASN A 131 9.70 -14.18 -7.91
CA ASN A 131 10.30 -12.94 -8.39
C ASN A 131 9.25 -12.13 -9.16
N MET A 132 9.47 -10.81 -9.30
CA MET A 132 8.62 -9.92 -10.11
C MET A 132 7.12 -10.05 -9.81
N ILE A 133 6.76 -10.09 -8.52
CA ILE A 133 5.38 -10.24 -8.06
C ILE A 133 4.51 -9.09 -8.58
N LYS A 134 3.33 -9.44 -9.11
CA LYS A 134 2.33 -8.47 -9.60
C LYS A 134 0.93 -8.90 -9.15
N PHE A 135 0.30 -8.08 -8.31
CA PHE A 135 -1.09 -8.29 -7.91
C PHE A 135 -2.05 -8.17 -9.11
N LYS A 136 -3.13 -8.97 -9.10
CA LYS A 136 -4.16 -8.93 -10.13
C LYS A 136 -5.47 -8.40 -9.56
N LYS A 137 -6.15 -9.20 -8.73
CA LYS A 137 -7.44 -8.84 -8.15
C LYS A 137 -7.80 -9.73 -6.98
N TRP A 138 -8.68 -9.20 -6.13
CA TRP A 138 -9.39 -9.97 -5.13
C TRP A 138 -10.62 -10.67 -5.72
N GLN A 139 -10.89 -11.89 -5.26
CA GLN A 139 -12.14 -12.63 -5.46
C GLN A 139 -12.54 -13.23 -4.11
N GLY A 140 -13.49 -12.60 -3.43
CA GLY A 140 -13.79 -12.93 -2.03
C GLY A 140 -12.54 -12.73 -1.16
N ASN A 141 -12.21 -13.71 -0.33
CA ASN A 141 -11.04 -13.75 0.56
C ASN A 141 -9.71 -14.05 -0.13
N LYS A 142 -9.67 -14.05 -1.46
CA LYS A 142 -8.51 -14.54 -2.21
C LYS A 142 -7.93 -13.49 -3.16
N LEU A 143 -6.64 -13.24 -3.05
CA LEU A 143 -5.88 -12.39 -3.95
C LEU A 143 -5.19 -13.26 -4.99
N THR A 144 -5.57 -13.10 -6.26
CA THR A 144 -4.80 -13.66 -7.37
C THR A 144 -3.63 -12.73 -7.70
N PHE A 145 -2.45 -13.29 -7.90
CA PHE A 145 -1.26 -12.57 -8.34
C PHE A 145 -0.38 -13.44 -9.25
N THR A 146 0.57 -12.83 -9.94
CA THR A 146 1.54 -13.55 -10.78
C THR A 146 2.95 -13.32 -10.28
N CYS A 147 3.84 -14.28 -10.48
CA CYS A 147 5.28 -14.11 -10.28
C CYS A 147 6.07 -14.87 -11.36
N GLU A 148 7.33 -14.52 -11.51
CA GLU A 148 8.32 -15.29 -12.29
C GLU A 148 9.07 -16.24 -11.36
N THR A 149 9.35 -17.46 -11.83
CA THR A 149 10.24 -18.38 -11.09
C THR A 149 11.70 -18.05 -11.38
N SER A 150 12.55 -18.20 -10.36
CA SER A 150 13.99 -17.97 -10.48
C SER A 150 14.72 -19.00 -11.36
N ILE A 151 14.08 -20.13 -11.67
CA ILE A 151 14.69 -21.26 -12.37
C ILE A 151 14.47 -21.15 -13.88
N ASP A 152 13.23 -20.89 -14.32
CA ASP A 152 12.85 -20.97 -15.74
C ASP A 152 12.29 -19.66 -16.31
N TRP A 153 12.19 -18.59 -15.49
CA TRP A 153 11.52 -17.31 -15.85
C TRP A 153 10.08 -17.50 -16.33
N GLU A 154 9.47 -18.63 -15.99
CA GLU A 154 8.07 -18.90 -16.28
C GLU A 154 7.19 -18.03 -15.39
N THR A 155 6.18 -17.41 -15.98
CA THR A 155 5.17 -16.67 -15.23
C THR A 155 4.14 -17.65 -14.68
N LEU A 156 4.11 -17.79 -13.36
CA LEU A 156 3.12 -18.59 -12.64
C LEU A 156 1.99 -17.72 -12.11
N LEU A 157 0.80 -18.31 -12.04
CA LEU A 157 -0.37 -17.75 -11.38
C LEU A 157 -0.46 -18.32 -9.97
N LEU A 158 -0.63 -17.46 -8.97
CA LEU A 158 -0.76 -17.84 -7.57
C LEU A 158 -1.99 -17.19 -6.96
N GLU A 159 -2.41 -17.76 -5.83
CA GLU A 159 -3.51 -17.29 -5.02
C GLU A 159 -3.08 -17.21 -3.56
N TYR A 160 -3.28 -16.06 -2.93
CA TYR A 160 -3.19 -15.87 -1.50
C TYR A 160 -4.60 -15.89 -0.88
N ASP A 161 -4.84 -16.75 0.09
CA ASP A 161 -6.09 -16.81 0.87
C ASP A 161 -5.89 -16.12 2.23
N CYS A 162 -6.61 -15.01 2.45
CA CYS A 162 -6.45 -14.20 3.65
C CYS A 162 -7.17 -14.75 4.90
N GLU A 163 -7.95 -15.82 4.80
CA GLU A 163 -8.56 -16.47 5.98
C GLU A 163 -7.57 -17.39 6.67
N ASN A 164 -6.73 -18.08 5.90
CA ASN A 164 -5.81 -19.11 6.39
C ASN A 164 -4.33 -18.71 6.25
N ASP A 165 -4.05 -17.55 5.67
CA ASP A 165 -2.70 -17.07 5.33
C ASP A 165 -1.89 -18.02 4.46
N GLU A 166 -2.55 -18.61 3.47
CA GLU A 166 -1.96 -19.64 2.62
C GLU A 166 -1.76 -19.13 1.19
N ILE A 167 -0.57 -19.37 0.62
CA ILE A 167 -0.27 -19.11 -0.79
C ILE A 167 -0.24 -20.44 -1.55
N LYS A 168 -0.96 -20.51 -2.68
CA LYS A 168 -1.00 -21.68 -3.57
C LYS A 168 -0.64 -21.31 -5.00
N VAL A 169 0.04 -22.22 -5.68
CA VAL A 169 0.24 -22.15 -7.14
C VAL A 169 -1.02 -22.67 -7.82
N LEU A 170 -1.55 -21.91 -8.77
CA LEU A 170 -2.65 -22.32 -9.63
C LEU A 170 -2.07 -22.95 -10.91
N GLY A 171 -2.44 -24.20 -11.17
CA GLY A 171 -2.03 -24.95 -12.36
C GLY A 171 -2.89 -24.68 -13.59
#